data_AF-A0A2D6RC57-F1
#
_entry.id   AF-A0A2D6RC57-F1
#
_cell.length_a   1.000
_cell.length_b   1.000
_cell.length_c   1.000
_cell.angle_alpha   90.00
_cell.angle_beta   90.00
_cell.angle_gamma   90.00
#
_symmetry.space_group_name_H-M   'P 1'
#
loop_
_entity.id
_entity.type
_entity.pdbx_description
1 polymer ?
#
loop_
_entity_poly.entity_id
_entity_poly.type
_entity_poly.pdbx_seq_one_letter_code
_entity_poly.pdbx_strand_id
1 'polypeptide(L)'
;NIDGDFLNCIVPEDGYSMIGQSTGGYTSMMISGAKILSSDLESGCNDNNSDFADVNCAILNIFNDTGISEFSNPDSRAKSALLLSPWNASVLNSGISNVSLPTLVLTGDLDDTTTIYEVNNTVLKLEDSLLNYAIFNNSGHYAFAPIGCLAYGCDGFLDINTSENLSKTIAIIYLAKQLNWPESYSYDFPDSEHITWKYD
;
A
#
# COMPACT_ATOMS: atom_id res chain seq x y z
N ASN A 1 6.06 -26.65 -12.15
CA ASN A 1 6.17 -27.39 -10.87
C ASN A 1 7.51 -28.06 -10.80
N ILE A 2 8.41 -27.48 -10.02
CA ILE A 2 9.75 -27.97 -9.72
C ILE A 2 9.75 -28.14 -8.19
N ASP A 3 10.20 -29.29 -7.71
CA ASP A 3 10.23 -29.69 -6.30
C ASP A 3 10.75 -28.58 -5.36
N GLY A 4 10.02 -28.33 -4.27
CA GLY A 4 10.40 -27.40 -3.20
C GLY A 4 9.42 -27.48 -2.02
N ASP A 5 9.78 -26.86 -0.89
CA ASP A 5 9.04 -26.91 0.38
C ASP A 5 7.59 -26.37 0.32
N PHE A 6 7.21 -25.77 -0.81
CA PHE A 6 5.87 -25.24 -1.09
C PHE A 6 5.08 -26.09 -2.09
N LEU A 7 5.54 -27.30 -2.41
CA LEU A 7 4.81 -28.23 -3.29
C LEU A 7 3.43 -28.53 -2.68
N ASN A 8 2.37 -28.25 -3.43
CA ASN A 8 0.96 -28.33 -3.01
C ASN A 8 0.52 -27.32 -1.93
N CYS A 9 1.34 -26.31 -1.60
CA CYS A 9 0.96 -25.23 -0.67
C CYS A 9 0.48 -23.97 -1.40
N ILE A 10 0.59 -23.92 -2.72
CA ILE A 10 0.08 -22.83 -3.56
C ILE A 10 -1.12 -23.36 -4.33
N VAL A 11 -2.27 -22.69 -4.18
CA VAL A 11 -3.49 -22.94 -4.95
C VAL A 11 -3.71 -21.73 -5.87
N PRO A 12 -3.21 -21.75 -7.12
CA PRO A 12 -3.25 -20.60 -8.02
C PRO A 12 -4.67 -20.04 -8.27
N GLU A 13 -5.68 -20.89 -8.17
CA GLU A 13 -7.09 -20.57 -8.36
C GLU A 13 -7.63 -19.61 -7.30
N ASP A 14 -7.07 -19.65 -6.09
CA ASP A 14 -7.41 -18.72 -5.00
C ASP A 14 -6.82 -17.32 -5.23
N GLY A 15 -5.87 -17.20 -6.18
CA GLY A 15 -5.19 -15.97 -6.54
C GLY A 15 -4.08 -15.58 -5.56
N TYR A 16 -3.67 -14.31 -5.64
CA TYR A 16 -2.53 -13.78 -4.89
C TYR A 16 -2.89 -12.47 -4.19
N SER A 17 -2.24 -12.19 -3.07
CA SER A 17 -2.33 -10.91 -2.39
C SER A 17 -1.05 -10.11 -2.61
N MET A 18 -1.21 -8.81 -2.82
CA MET A 18 -0.09 -7.88 -2.96
C MET A 18 0.20 -7.23 -1.62
N ILE A 19 1.45 -7.28 -1.18
CA ILE A 19 1.88 -6.59 0.05
C ILE A 19 3.11 -5.77 -0.31
N GLY A 20 3.10 -4.49 0.06
CA GLY A 20 4.21 -3.61 -0.29
C GLY A 20 4.35 -2.43 0.64
N GLN A 21 5.60 -2.15 1.01
CA GLN A 21 5.96 -0.99 1.82
C GLN A 21 6.46 0.16 0.95
N SER A 22 6.07 1.41 1.23
CA SER A 22 6.55 2.60 0.52
C SER A 22 6.34 2.52 -1.00
N THR A 23 7.42 2.46 -1.79
CA THR A 23 7.39 2.23 -3.25
C THR A 23 6.78 0.87 -3.63
N GLY A 24 6.87 -0.12 -2.74
CA GLY A 24 6.12 -1.37 -2.85
C GLY A 24 4.60 -1.16 -2.76
N GLY A 25 4.15 -0.13 -2.02
CA GLY A 25 2.75 0.30 -1.97
C GLY A 25 2.27 0.83 -3.32
N TYR A 26 3.05 1.72 -3.96
CA TYR A 26 2.82 2.16 -5.35
C TYR A 26 2.66 0.95 -6.30
N THR A 27 3.60 0.01 -6.23
CA THR A 27 3.61 -1.18 -7.10
C THR A 27 2.38 -2.05 -6.84
N SER A 28 2.01 -2.24 -5.58
CA SER A 28 0.83 -3.02 -5.19
C SER A 28 -0.46 -2.36 -5.68
N MET A 29 -0.58 -1.03 -5.59
CA MET A 29 -1.71 -0.29 -6.14
C MET A 29 -1.81 -0.41 -7.66
N MET A 30 -0.70 -0.29 -8.40
CA MET A 30 -0.68 -0.47 -9.86
C MET A 30 -1.16 -1.87 -10.29
N ILE A 31 -0.69 -2.91 -9.59
CA ILE A 31 -1.14 -4.30 -9.84
C ILE A 31 -2.62 -4.47 -9.49
N SER A 32 -3.13 -3.70 -8.53
CA SER A 32 -4.52 -3.74 -8.05
C SER A 32 -5.49 -2.88 -8.87
N GLY A 33 -5.01 -2.19 -9.90
CA GLY A 33 -5.84 -1.43 -10.84
C GLY A 33 -5.65 0.08 -10.85
N ALA A 34 -4.74 0.63 -10.02
CA ALA A 34 -4.42 2.05 -10.11
C ALA A 34 -3.95 2.43 -11.51
N LYS A 35 -4.14 3.71 -11.85
CA LYS A 35 -3.74 4.27 -13.13
C LYS A 35 -2.78 5.44 -12.94
N ILE A 36 -1.94 5.64 -13.94
CA ILE A 36 -1.25 6.91 -14.18
C ILE A 36 -2.07 7.64 -15.25
N LEU A 37 -2.57 8.83 -14.91
CA LEU A 37 -3.44 9.62 -15.78
C LEU A 37 -2.70 10.85 -16.30
N SER A 38 -2.85 11.18 -17.60
CA SER A 38 -2.23 12.37 -18.18
C SER A 38 -2.65 13.65 -17.44
N SER A 39 -3.90 13.73 -16.98
CA SER A 39 -4.41 14.86 -16.19
C SER A 39 -3.70 15.04 -14.85
N ASP A 40 -3.33 13.94 -14.19
CA ASP A 40 -2.58 13.99 -12.94
C ASP A 40 -1.13 14.42 -13.20
N LEU A 41 -0.53 13.93 -14.29
CA LEU A 41 0.82 14.33 -14.73
C LEU A 41 0.87 15.80 -15.14
N GLU A 42 -0.13 16.31 -15.86
CA GLU A 42 -0.28 17.74 -16.19
C GLU A 42 -0.40 18.59 -14.93
N SER A 43 -1.22 18.17 -13.97
CA SER A 43 -1.38 18.88 -12.71
C SER A 43 -0.08 18.91 -11.92
N GLY A 44 0.61 17.78 -11.81
CA GLY A 44 1.89 17.67 -11.10
C GLY A 44 3.03 18.43 -11.80
N CYS A 45 3.08 18.42 -13.12
CA CYS A 45 4.08 19.16 -13.91
C CYS A 45 3.94 20.68 -13.74
N ASN A 46 2.72 21.17 -13.52
CA ASN A 46 2.45 22.59 -13.29
C ASN A 46 2.51 23.02 -11.81
N ASP A 47 2.75 22.08 -10.88
CA ASP A 47 2.88 22.38 -9.46
C ASP A 47 4.32 22.76 -9.10
N ASN A 48 4.61 24.07 -9.16
CA ASN A 48 5.91 24.63 -8.81
C ASN A 48 6.35 24.40 -7.36
N ASN A 49 5.48 23.88 -6.49
CA ASN A 49 5.80 23.54 -5.10
C ASN A 49 6.06 22.05 -4.89
N SER A 50 5.97 21.22 -5.94
CA SER A 50 6.21 19.79 -5.87
C SER A 50 7.65 19.45 -6.23
N ASP A 51 8.34 18.71 -5.34
CA ASP A 51 9.65 18.12 -5.63
C ASP A 51 9.59 17.09 -6.78
N PHE A 52 8.39 16.68 -7.21
CA PHE A 52 8.14 15.71 -8.27
C PHE A 52 7.64 16.33 -9.59
N ALA A 53 7.66 17.66 -9.72
CA ALA A 53 7.20 18.34 -10.94
C ALA A 53 7.98 17.88 -12.19
N ASP A 54 9.32 17.82 -12.10
CA ASP A 54 10.18 17.38 -13.22
C ASP A 54 9.89 15.94 -13.64
N VAL A 55 9.61 15.05 -12.68
CA VAL A 55 9.24 13.65 -12.94
C VAL A 55 7.89 13.58 -13.67
N ASN A 56 6.90 14.34 -13.18
CA ASN A 56 5.59 14.43 -13.83
C ASN A 56 5.70 14.96 -15.27
N CYS A 57 6.46 16.03 -15.50
CA CYS A 57 6.70 16.57 -16.84
C CYS A 57 7.39 15.57 -17.76
N ALA A 58 8.40 14.84 -17.27
CA ALA A 58 9.11 13.84 -18.05
C ALA A 58 8.18 12.70 -18.50
N ILE A 59 7.32 12.19 -17.61
CA ILE A 59 6.34 11.15 -17.94
C ILE A 59 5.25 11.70 -18.88
N LEU A 60 4.78 12.93 -18.65
CA LEU A 60 3.79 13.59 -19.52
C LEU A 60 4.31 13.73 -20.95
N ASN A 61 5.59 14.08 -21.13
CA ASN A 61 6.20 14.13 -22.47
C ASN A 61 6.18 12.76 -23.16
N ILE A 62 6.47 11.68 -22.43
CA ILE A 62 6.35 10.31 -22.96
C ILE A 62 4.90 10.02 -23.37
N PHE A 63 3.91 10.43 -22.57
CA PHE A 63 2.49 10.25 -22.89
C PHE A 63 2.10 11.00 -24.17
N ASN A 64 2.55 12.25 -24.31
CA ASN A 64 2.32 13.06 -25.50
C ASN A 64 2.98 12.45 -26.75
N ASP A 65 4.23 11.99 -26.64
CA ASP A 65 4.98 11.39 -27.75
C ASP A 65 4.38 10.05 -28.21
N THR A 66 3.78 9.30 -27.29
CA THR A 66 3.16 8.00 -27.56
C THR A 66 1.66 8.08 -27.86
N GLY A 67 1.04 9.24 -27.62
CA GLY A 67 -0.40 9.46 -27.80
C GLY A 67 -1.28 8.71 -26.79
N ILE A 68 -0.76 8.34 -25.62
CA ILE A 68 -1.54 7.68 -24.55
C ILE A 68 -2.02 8.73 -23.54
N SER A 69 -3.24 8.57 -23.04
CA SER A 69 -3.84 9.45 -22.01
C SER A 69 -3.84 8.82 -20.61
N GLU A 70 -3.69 7.49 -20.53
CA GLU A 70 -3.61 6.76 -19.27
C GLU A 70 -2.74 5.51 -19.44
N PHE A 71 -2.13 5.06 -18.35
CA PHE A 71 -1.43 3.79 -18.26
C PHE A 71 -1.91 3.00 -17.05
N SER A 72 -2.17 1.72 -17.25
CA SER A 72 -2.50 0.76 -16.19
C SER A 72 -2.03 -0.62 -16.60
N ASN A 73 -1.68 -1.46 -15.63
CA ASN A 73 -1.27 -2.84 -15.86
C ASN A 73 -1.68 -3.74 -14.68
N PRO A 74 -2.99 -3.91 -14.43
CA PRO A 74 -3.47 -4.75 -13.35
C PRO A 74 -3.18 -6.23 -13.63
N ASP A 75 -2.99 -7.02 -12.58
CA ASP A 75 -2.90 -8.49 -12.69
C ASP A 75 -4.21 -9.14 -12.23
N SER A 76 -4.91 -9.81 -13.13
CA SER A 76 -6.20 -10.47 -12.83
C SER A 76 -6.11 -11.58 -11.77
N ARG A 77 -4.90 -12.07 -11.49
CA ARG A 77 -4.65 -13.08 -10.47
C ARG A 77 -4.53 -12.45 -9.07
N ALA A 78 -4.26 -11.15 -8.96
CA ALA A 78 -4.30 -10.46 -7.69
C ALA A 78 -5.76 -10.35 -7.20
N LYS A 79 -5.97 -10.60 -5.90
CA LYS A 79 -7.30 -10.62 -5.27
C LYS A 79 -7.44 -9.64 -4.12
N SER A 80 -6.33 -9.16 -3.56
CA SER A 80 -6.35 -8.24 -2.42
C SER A 80 -5.02 -7.50 -2.29
N ALA A 81 -5.00 -6.38 -1.54
CA ALA A 81 -3.79 -5.60 -1.29
C ALA A 81 -3.63 -5.19 0.18
N LEU A 82 -2.41 -5.29 0.71
CA LEU A 82 -2.00 -4.72 2.00
C LEU A 82 -0.90 -3.69 1.76
N LEU A 83 -1.23 -2.43 1.98
CA LEU A 83 -0.35 -1.30 1.77
C LEU A 83 0.29 -0.89 3.10
N LEU A 84 1.62 -0.82 3.16
CA LEU A 84 2.37 -0.50 4.37
C LEU A 84 3.09 0.85 4.17
N SER A 85 2.67 1.92 4.84
CA SER A 85 3.16 3.28 4.59
C SER A 85 3.27 3.58 3.08
N PRO A 86 2.16 3.47 2.30
CA PRO A 86 2.25 3.52 0.85
C PRO A 86 2.68 4.89 0.35
N TRP A 87 3.64 4.90 -0.57
CA TRP A 87 3.92 6.06 -1.40
C TRP A 87 3.14 5.93 -2.71
N ASN A 88 2.56 7.03 -3.21
CA ASN A 88 1.84 7.04 -4.50
C ASN A 88 2.70 7.56 -5.67
N ALA A 89 4.00 7.78 -5.42
CA ALA A 89 4.98 8.31 -6.36
C ALA A 89 4.65 9.70 -6.93
N SER A 90 3.67 10.41 -6.36
CA SER A 90 3.14 11.69 -6.86
C SER A 90 2.59 11.64 -8.30
N VAL A 91 2.38 10.44 -8.84
CA VAL A 91 1.88 10.21 -10.22
C VAL A 91 0.57 9.44 -10.26
N LEU A 92 0.23 8.66 -9.23
CA LEU A 92 -1.03 7.91 -9.20
C LEU A 92 -2.23 8.79 -8.85
N ASN A 93 -2.02 9.83 -8.01
CA ASN A 93 -3.02 10.82 -7.58
C ASN A 93 -4.49 10.35 -7.70
N SER A 94 -5.27 10.90 -8.62
CA SER A 94 -6.70 10.56 -8.78
C SER A 94 -6.91 9.16 -9.36
N GLY A 95 -5.95 8.64 -10.13
CA GLY A 95 -5.90 7.26 -10.62
C GLY A 95 -5.84 6.17 -9.54
N ILE A 96 -5.63 6.51 -8.26
CA ILE A 96 -5.79 5.58 -7.12
C ILE A 96 -7.25 5.08 -7.00
N SER A 97 -8.23 5.89 -7.40
CA SER A 97 -9.66 5.51 -7.39
C SER A 97 -10.00 4.34 -8.31
N ASN A 98 -9.08 3.95 -9.21
CA ASN A 98 -9.24 2.78 -10.06
C ASN A 98 -8.78 1.47 -9.41
N VAL A 99 -8.18 1.51 -8.21
CA VAL A 99 -7.92 0.30 -7.44
C VAL A 99 -9.23 -0.40 -7.17
N SER A 100 -9.31 -1.67 -7.56
CA SER A 100 -10.55 -2.47 -7.51
C SER A 100 -10.49 -3.63 -6.53
N LEU A 101 -9.30 -3.89 -5.97
CA LEU A 101 -9.09 -4.99 -5.03
C LEU A 101 -9.36 -4.52 -3.60
N PRO A 102 -9.97 -5.35 -2.73
CA PRO A 102 -10.10 -5.06 -1.32
C PRO A 102 -8.73 -4.75 -0.70
N THR A 103 -8.60 -3.61 -0.06
CA THR A 103 -7.32 -3.03 0.35
C THR A 103 -7.31 -2.68 1.83
N LEU A 104 -6.26 -3.09 2.53
CA LEU A 104 -5.97 -2.68 3.91
C LEU A 104 -4.73 -1.78 3.91
N VAL A 105 -4.77 -0.69 4.66
CA VAL A 105 -3.63 0.24 4.78
C VAL A 105 -3.13 0.27 6.22
N LEU A 106 -1.82 0.13 6.42
CA LEU A 106 -1.14 0.35 7.70
C LEU A 106 -0.12 1.47 7.53
N THR A 107 0.04 2.35 8.51
CA THR A 107 1.04 3.42 8.49
C THR A 107 1.52 3.77 9.88
N GLY A 108 2.65 4.48 10.00
CA GLY A 108 3.06 5.15 11.24
C GLY A 108 2.58 6.61 11.30
N ASP A 109 2.34 7.13 12.50
CA ASP A 109 1.96 8.53 12.75
C ASP A 109 3.15 9.52 12.72
N LEU A 110 4.37 9.01 12.90
CA LEU A 110 5.64 9.76 12.84
C LEU A 110 6.46 9.40 11.60
N ASP A 111 5.83 8.82 10.58
CA ASP A 111 6.45 8.60 9.28
C ASP A 111 6.75 9.96 8.62
N ASP A 112 8.03 10.25 8.40
CA ASP A 112 8.52 11.48 7.78
C ASP A 112 8.86 11.31 6.30
N THR A 113 8.75 10.08 5.78
CA THR A 113 9.07 9.73 4.39
C THR A 113 7.80 9.64 3.55
N THR A 114 6.80 8.92 4.06
CA THR A 114 5.43 8.93 3.54
C THR A 114 4.54 9.43 4.65
N THR A 115 4.39 10.75 4.69
CA THR A 115 3.73 11.42 5.80
C THR A 115 2.29 10.95 5.97
N ILE A 116 1.77 11.06 7.19
CA ILE A 116 0.37 10.72 7.45
C ILE A 116 -0.61 11.48 6.56
N TYR A 117 -0.25 12.69 6.14
CA TYR A 117 -1.02 13.48 5.18
C TYR A 117 -1.07 12.81 3.80
N GLU A 118 0.06 12.32 3.29
CA GLU A 118 0.13 11.62 2.01
C GLU A 118 -0.58 10.26 2.04
N VAL A 119 -0.43 9.51 3.14
CA VAL A 119 -1.15 8.24 3.32
C VAL A 119 -2.65 8.48 3.45
N ASN A 120 -3.10 9.49 4.21
CA ASN A 120 -4.52 9.85 4.28
C ASN A 120 -5.06 10.24 2.90
N ASN A 121 -4.29 10.97 2.09
CA ASN A 121 -4.66 11.30 0.71
C ASN A 121 -4.77 10.08 -0.19
N THR A 122 -4.01 9.02 0.08
CA THR A 122 -4.12 7.72 -0.61
C THR A 122 -5.37 6.99 -0.16
N VAL A 123 -5.57 6.85 1.16
CA VAL A 123 -6.73 6.21 1.80
C VAL A 123 -8.04 6.82 1.31
N LEU A 124 -8.15 8.15 1.26
CA LEU A 124 -9.35 8.84 0.78
C LEU A 124 -9.69 8.52 -0.68
N LYS A 125 -8.69 8.25 -1.51
CA LYS A 125 -8.87 7.95 -2.94
C LYS A 125 -9.08 6.47 -3.24
N LEU A 126 -8.80 5.59 -2.29
CA LEU A 126 -9.12 4.17 -2.43
C LEU A 126 -10.64 3.93 -2.42
N GLU A 127 -11.42 4.85 -1.83
CA GLU A 127 -12.89 4.81 -1.82
C GLU A 127 -13.43 3.41 -1.44
N ASP A 128 -14.27 2.81 -2.28
CA ASP A 128 -14.92 1.52 -2.05
C ASP A 128 -13.93 0.34 -1.93
N SER A 129 -12.69 0.50 -2.40
CA SER A 129 -11.66 -0.55 -2.29
C SER A 129 -11.03 -0.61 -0.91
N LEU A 130 -11.15 0.45 -0.10
CA LEU A 130 -10.61 0.48 1.26
C LEU A 130 -11.49 -0.33 2.21
N LEU A 131 -10.92 -1.39 2.79
CA LEU A 131 -11.57 -2.17 3.84
C LEU A 131 -11.34 -1.59 5.23
N ASN A 132 -10.09 -1.20 5.52
CA ASN A 132 -9.73 -0.58 6.78
C ASN A 132 -8.39 0.16 6.66
N TYR A 133 -8.07 0.94 7.69
CA TYR A 133 -6.88 1.75 7.81
C TYR A 133 -6.45 1.83 9.28
N ALA A 134 -5.23 1.38 9.56
CA ALA A 134 -4.63 1.41 10.90
C ALA A 134 -3.41 2.35 10.93
N ILE A 135 -3.36 3.18 11.96
CA ILE A 135 -2.23 4.05 12.26
C ILE A 135 -1.52 3.50 13.50
N PHE A 136 -0.26 3.14 13.34
CA PHE A 136 0.62 2.71 14.42
C PHE A 136 1.13 3.94 15.15
N ASN A 137 0.83 4.02 16.44
CA ASN A 137 1.18 5.15 17.30
C ASN A 137 2.70 5.14 17.59
N ASN A 138 3.30 6.34 17.66
CA ASN A 138 4.73 6.53 17.85
C ASN A 138 5.60 5.74 16.85
N SER A 139 5.20 5.64 15.59
CA SER A 139 5.87 4.77 14.60
C SER A 139 6.30 5.55 13.36
N GLY A 140 7.54 5.31 12.91
CA GLY A 140 8.10 5.92 11.69
C GLY A 140 8.00 5.02 10.45
N HIS A 141 8.63 5.45 9.34
CA HIS A 141 8.54 4.78 8.03
C HIS A 141 8.93 3.30 8.03
N TYR A 142 9.92 2.96 8.86
CA TYR A 142 10.50 1.62 8.91
C TYR A 142 9.82 0.68 9.92
N ALA A 143 8.66 1.06 10.47
CA ALA A 143 7.88 0.22 11.41
C ALA A 143 7.51 -1.16 10.82
N PHE A 144 7.47 -1.28 9.49
CA PHE A 144 7.14 -2.53 8.78
C PHE A 144 8.34 -3.17 8.08
N ALA A 145 9.55 -2.65 8.29
CA ALA A 145 10.77 -3.10 7.62
C ALA A 145 11.93 -3.22 8.64
N PRO A 146 12.11 -4.39 9.29
CA PRO A 146 13.13 -4.58 10.32
C PRO A 146 14.54 -4.17 9.90
N ILE A 147 14.91 -4.45 8.64
CA ILE A 147 16.22 -4.04 8.12
C ILE A 147 16.38 -2.52 7.96
N GLY A 148 15.29 -1.81 7.64
CA GLY A 148 15.28 -0.35 7.57
C GLY A 148 15.52 0.26 8.96
N CYS A 149 14.90 -0.34 9.98
CA CYS A 149 15.13 0.06 11.36
C CYS A 149 16.59 -0.12 11.80
N LEU A 150 17.21 -1.24 11.42
CA LEU A 150 18.62 -1.50 11.68
C LEU A 150 19.56 -0.54 10.93
N ALA A 151 19.20 -0.12 9.72
CA ALA A 151 20.05 0.71 8.87
C ALA A 151 19.92 2.21 9.16
N TYR A 152 18.72 2.69 9.47
CA TYR A 152 18.38 4.11 9.58
C TYR A 152 18.01 4.54 11.00
N GLY A 153 17.82 3.58 11.92
CA GLY A 153 17.44 3.80 13.31
C GLY A 153 15.93 3.98 13.51
N CYS A 154 15.42 3.45 14.63
CA CYS A 154 14.06 3.73 15.13
C CYS A 154 14.09 4.12 16.61
N ASP A 155 15.20 4.68 17.09
CA ASP A 155 15.35 5.01 18.51
C ASP A 155 14.28 6.02 18.94
N GLY A 156 13.54 5.70 20.00
CA GLY A 156 12.45 6.51 20.51
C GLY A 156 11.09 6.26 19.86
N PHE A 157 11.02 5.47 18.78
CA PHE A 157 9.76 4.98 18.20
C PHE A 157 9.28 3.69 18.88
N LEU A 158 8.11 3.22 18.47
CA LEU A 158 7.55 1.94 18.84
C LEU A 158 8.56 0.82 18.57
N ASP A 159 8.71 -0.09 19.53
CA ASP A 159 9.60 -1.24 19.40
C ASP A 159 9.30 -2.02 18.12
N ILE A 160 10.34 -2.30 17.35
CA ILE A 160 10.20 -2.93 16.03
C ILE A 160 9.58 -4.33 16.11
N ASN A 161 9.80 -5.08 17.20
CA ASN A 161 9.18 -6.39 17.37
C ASN A 161 7.68 -6.25 17.66
N THR A 162 7.29 -5.22 18.41
CA THR A 162 5.87 -4.90 18.62
C THR A 162 5.20 -4.54 17.30
N SER A 163 5.80 -3.65 16.51
CA SER A 163 5.30 -3.28 15.18
C SER A 163 5.20 -4.48 14.24
N GLU A 164 6.21 -5.35 14.22
CA GLU A 164 6.25 -6.56 13.41
C GLU A 164 5.18 -7.58 13.84
N ASN A 165 5.04 -7.84 15.14
CA ASN A 165 4.05 -8.79 15.65
C ASN A 165 2.61 -8.33 15.35
N LEU A 166 2.33 -7.04 15.56
CA LEU A 166 1.02 -6.46 15.27
C LEU A 166 0.72 -6.49 13.77
N SER A 167 1.64 -6.00 12.93
CA SER A 167 1.46 -5.97 11.48
C SER A 167 1.32 -7.38 10.88
N LYS A 168 2.08 -8.38 11.37
CA LYS A 168 1.91 -9.79 10.99
C LYS A 168 0.55 -10.34 11.39
N THR A 169 0.11 -10.09 12.62
CA THR A 169 -1.18 -10.55 13.11
C THR A 169 -2.31 -9.98 12.26
N ILE A 170 -2.27 -8.67 12.00
CA ILE A 170 -3.21 -7.98 11.11
C ILE A 170 -3.18 -8.59 9.70
N ALA A 171 -1.99 -8.78 9.12
CA ALA A 171 -1.85 -9.34 7.78
C ALA A 171 -2.44 -10.75 7.71
N ILE A 172 -2.16 -11.62 8.69
CA ILE A 172 -2.70 -12.99 8.73
C ILE A 172 -4.22 -12.98 8.81
N ILE A 173 -4.81 -12.18 9.70
CA ILE A 173 -6.28 -12.06 9.83
C ILE A 173 -6.90 -11.55 8.54
N TYR A 174 -6.32 -10.49 7.97
CA TYR A 174 -6.77 -9.90 6.73
C TYR A 174 -6.75 -10.92 5.58
N LEU A 175 -5.60 -11.58 5.36
CA LEU A 175 -5.45 -12.58 4.30
C LEU A 175 -6.38 -13.78 4.49
N ALA A 176 -6.53 -14.28 5.73
CA ALA A 176 -7.45 -15.36 6.05
C ALA A 176 -8.91 -14.99 5.73
N LYS A 177 -9.32 -13.74 6.00
CA LYS A 177 -10.65 -13.23 5.63
C LYS A 177 -10.81 -13.14 4.12
N GLN A 178 -9.83 -12.63 3.38
CA GLN A 178 -9.90 -12.54 1.92
C GLN A 178 -9.95 -13.91 1.24
N LEU A 179 -9.27 -14.92 1.81
CA LEU A 179 -9.26 -16.29 1.31
C LEU A 179 -10.45 -17.13 1.82
N ASN A 180 -11.38 -16.54 2.58
CA ASN A 180 -12.49 -17.26 3.23
C ASN A 180 -12.02 -18.50 4.01
N TRP A 181 -10.88 -18.42 4.69
CA TRP A 181 -10.37 -19.52 5.49
C TRP A 181 -11.37 -19.89 6.61
N PRO A 182 -11.48 -21.18 6.98
CA PRO A 182 -12.38 -21.60 8.06
C PRO A 182 -12.18 -20.76 9.31
N GLU A 183 -13.29 -20.25 9.86
CA GLU A 183 -13.33 -19.42 11.07
C GLU A 183 -12.59 -18.05 10.95
N SER A 184 -12.13 -17.63 9.76
CA SER A 184 -11.41 -16.35 9.60
C SER A 184 -12.19 -15.13 10.11
N TYR A 185 -13.52 -15.17 9.97
CA TYR A 185 -14.41 -14.10 10.41
C TYR A 185 -14.64 -14.04 11.92
N SER A 186 -14.20 -15.03 12.71
CA SER A 186 -14.23 -14.93 14.18
C SER A 186 -13.01 -14.24 14.77
N TYR A 187 -12.02 -13.89 13.95
CA TYR A 187 -10.84 -13.16 14.39
C TYR A 187 -11.00 -11.67 14.10
N ASP A 188 -11.01 -10.86 15.15
CA ASP A 188 -11.00 -9.40 15.04
C ASP A 188 -9.57 -8.88 14.88
N PHE A 189 -9.43 -7.74 14.20
CA PHE A 189 -8.14 -7.06 14.19
C PHE A 189 -7.74 -6.68 15.63
N PRO A 190 -6.44 -6.72 15.96
CA PRO A 190 -5.99 -6.48 17.33
C PRO A 190 -6.40 -5.09 17.81
N ASP A 191 -7.04 -5.05 18.97
CA ASP A 191 -7.22 -3.85 19.78
C ASP A 191 -5.96 -3.68 20.66
N SER A 192 -5.25 -2.57 20.50
CA SER A 192 -3.96 -2.31 21.13
C SER A 192 -3.76 -0.82 21.32
N GLU A 193 -3.15 -0.41 22.43
CA GLU A 193 -2.75 0.99 22.66
C GLU A 193 -1.76 1.53 21.61
N HIS A 194 -1.14 0.63 20.85
CA HIS A 194 -0.20 0.97 19.78
C HIS A 194 -0.84 1.21 18.42
N ILE A 195 -2.16 0.97 18.26
CA ILE A 195 -2.84 1.13 16.98
C ILE A 195 -4.11 1.97 17.15
N THR A 196 -4.32 2.91 16.24
CA THR A 196 -5.59 3.60 16.05
C THR A 196 -6.23 3.15 14.74
N TRP A 197 -7.35 2.44 14.83
CA TRP A 197 -8.19 2.10 13.68
C TRP A 197 -9.07 3.29 13.27
N LYS A 198 -9.27 3.48 11.96
CA LYS A 198 -10.04 4.63 11.44
C LYS A 198 -11.43 4.27 10.90
N TYR A 199 -11.68 3.01 10.59
CA TYR A 199 -12.97 2.53 10.10
C TYR A 199 -13.27 1.21 10.81
N ASP A 200 -14.32 1.16 11.63
CA ASP A 200 -14.77 -0.06 12.32
C ASP A 200 -15.94 -0.72 11.57
#